data_AF-A0A5K7ZVI8-F1
#
_entry.id   AF-A0A5K7ZVI8-F1
#
_cell.length_a   1.000
_cell.length_b   1.000
_cell.length_c   1.000
_cell.angle_alpha   90.00
_cell.angle_beta   90.00
_cell.angle_gamma   90.00
#
_symmetry.space_group_name_H-M   'P 1'
#
loop_
_entity.id
_entity.type
_entity.pdbx_description
1 polymer ?
#
loop_
_entity_poly.entity_id
_entity_poly.type
_entity_poly.pdbx_seq_one_letter_code
_entity_poly.pdbx_strand_id
1 'polypeptide(L)'
;MKTAQSYLYTAWKRLIAAYLLAALIGLATGTLLVNVGNVPPERIFEASTKRLSYALPAFDRGTRHGIDMGILLFAWNSLGAMVTMSFIYTAALFDPDHRQASPRWLRKVFCGKTRMKLLCYLPGCAQIEAESLRRLYVWVMVPLLGILLLGVESGLQVSTATYIFGSFRTAFIALLPHGLIEIPAFSLAGAVAYSAHLQMAARARNNQIRMVFQQMATHRRTLPIKTIALSVIGGLLVAGLVEAHITPWLMQMV
;
A
#
# COMPACT_ATOMS: atom_id res chain seq x y z
N MET A 1 -11.63 -8.65 -25.45
CA MET A 1 -11.42 -8.80 -24.00
C MET A 1 -10.10 -8.13 -23.62
N LYS A 2 -10.06 -7.21 -22.65
CA LYS A 2 -8.79 -6.69 -22.13
C LYS A 2 -8.04 -7.82 -21.41
N THR A 3 -6.78 -8.04 -21.75
CA THR A 3 -5.93 -9.07 -21.12
C THR A 3 -5.62 -8.71 -19.67
N ALA A 4 -5.30 -9.71 -18.83
CA ALA A 4 -4.96 -9.49 -17.41
C ALA A 4 -3.81 -8.48 -17.20
N GLN A 5 -2.85 -8.46 -18.13
CA GLN A 5 -1.75 -7.50 -18.16
C GLN A 5 -2.22 -6.04 -18.29
N SER A 6 -3.30 -5.80 -19.05
CA SER A 6 -3.88 -4.46 -19.20
C SER A 6 -4.42 -3.91 -17.87
N TYR A 7 -5.02 -4.78 -17.04
CA TYR A 7 -5.53 -4.37 -15.72
C TYR A 7 -4.41 -4.17 -14.70
N LEU A 8 -3.35 -4.98 -14.73
CA LEU A 8 -2.20 -4.81 -13.84
C LEU A 8 -1.52 -3.47 -14.07
N TYR A 9 -1.19 -3.14 -15.33
CA TYR A 9 -0.56 -1.86 -15.66
C TYR A 9 -1.47 -0.67 -15.34
N THR A 10 -2.77 -0.79 -15.61
CA THR A 10 -3.75 0.24 -15.24
C THR A 10 -3.83 0.43 -13.73
N ALA A 11 -3.83 -0.65 -12.96
CA ALA A 11 -3.84 -0.61 -11.50
C ALA A 11 -2.57 0.05 -10.95
N TRP A 12 -1.40 -0.32 -11.47
CA TRP A 12 -0.12 0.26 -11.07
C TRP A 12 -0.07 1.77 -11.29
N LYS A 13 -0.46 2.24 -12.48
CA LYS A 13 -0.54 3.68 -12.77
C LYS A 13 -1.53 4.42 -11.87
N ARG A 14 -2.69 3.82 -11.59
CA ARG A 14 -3.68 4.42 -10.70
C ARG A 14 -3.18 4.52 -9.27
N LEU A 15 -2.44 3.53 -8.79
CA LEU A 15 -1.84 3.57 -7.46
C LEU A 15 -0.75 4.65 -7.36
N ILE A 16 0.14 4.76 -8.37
CA ILE A 16 1.13 5.85 -8.42
C ILE A 16 0.43 7.22 -8.45
N ALA A 17 -0.60 7.39 -9.27
CA ALA A 17 -1.35 8.65 -9.33
C ALA A 17 -2.05 8.97 -8.00
N ALA A 18 -2.62 7.95 -7.34
CA ALA A 18 -3.24 8.11 -6.02
C ALA A 18 -2.20 8.51 -4.95
N TYR A 19 -1.01 7.91 -4.97
CA TYR A 19 0.11 8.31 -4.11
C TYR A 19 0.45 9.78 -4.31
N LEU A 20 0.70 10.20 -5.55
CA LEU A 20 1.12 11.58 -5.87
C LEU A 20 0.07 12.60 -5.45
N LEU A 21 -1.21 12.32 -5.73
CA LEU A 21 -2.30 13.19 -5.31
C LEU A 21 -2.40 13.29 -3.79
N ALA A 22 -2.31 12.15 -3.09
CA ALA A 22 -2.32 12.11 -1.63
C ALA A 22 -1.11 12.83 -1.02
N ALA A 23 0.07 12.73 -1.63
CA ALA A 23 1.28 13.44 -1.23
C ALA A 23 1.14 14.95 -1.38
N LEU A 24 0.55 15.42 -2.48
CA LEU A 24 0.23 16.86 -2.64
C LEU A 24 -0.77 17.35 -1.60
N ILE A 25 -1.81 16.55 -1.31
CA ILE A 25 -2.78 16.86 -0.25
C ILE A 25 -2.09 16.91 1.12
N GLY A 26 -1.25 15.92 1.43
CA GLY A 26 -0.48 15.88 2.68
C GLY A 26 0.44 17.09 2.83
N LEU A 27 1.16 17.45 1.76
CA LEU A 27 2.03 18.62 1.72
C LEU A 27 1.25 19.91 2.00
N ALA A 28 0.16 20.15 1.24
CA ALA A 28 -0.68 21.33 1.42
C ALA A 28 -1.29 21.39 2.82
N THR A 29 -1.78 20.25 3.33
CA THR A 29 -2.37 20.16 4.68
C THR A 29 -1.34 20.49 5.74
N GLY A 30 -0.13 19.91 5.68
CA GLY A 30 0.92 20.19 6.65
C GLY A 30 1.38 21.65 6.62
N THR A 31 1.56 22.24 5.43
CA THR A 31 1.86 23.67 5.26
C THR A 31 0.78 24.55 5.87
N LEU A 32 -0.51 24.25 5.65
CA LEU A 32 -1.62 25.00 6.24
C LEU A 32 -1.67 24.85 7.77
N LEU A 33 -1.46 23.65 8.29
CA LEU A 33 -1.47 23.41 9.74
C LEU A 33 -0.34 24.18 10.44
N VAL A 34 0.85 24.26 9.84
CA VAL A 34 1.97 25.03 10.40
C VAL A 34 1.71 26.54 10.29
N ASN A 35 1.40 27.05 9.09
CA ASN A 35 1.30 28.50 8.86
C ASN A 35 0.00 29.12 9.41
N VAL A 36 -1.13 28.43 9.26
CA VAL A 36 -2.46 28.97 9.62
C VAL A 36 -2.92 28.41 10.96
N GLY A 37 -2.70 27.11 11.17
CA GLY A 37 -3.07 26.44 12.41
C GLY A 37 -2.11 26.70 13.57
N ASN A 38 -0.94 27.29 13.32
CA ASN A 38 0.16 27.45 14.28
C ASN A 38 0.51 26.15 15.02
N VAL A 39 0.32 25.01 14.35
CA VAL A 39 0.65 23.70 14.91
C VAL A 39 2.16 23.52 14.78
N PRO A 40 2.88 23.19 15.88
CA PRO A 40 4.31 22.94 15.82
C PRO A 40 4.63 21.82 14.80
N PRO A 41 5.59 22.03 13.88
CA PRO A 41 5.90 21.06 12.84
C PRO A 41 6.36 19.71 13.41
N GLU A 42 6.97 19.70 14.60
CA GLU A 42 7.42 18.48 15.30
C GLU A 42 6.24 17.58 15.68
N ARG A 43 5.11 18.18 16.12
CA ARG A 43 3.90 17.41 16.47
C ARG A 43 3.28 16.73 15.24
N ILE A 44 3.28 17.44 14.11
CA ILE A 44 2.78 16.88 12.84
C ILE A 44 3.73 15.78 12.36
N PHE A 45 5.05 16.00 12.46
CA PHE A 45 6.07 15.03 12.10
C PHE A 45 5.94 13.75 12.93
N GLU A 46 5.86 13.86 14.26
CA GLU A 46 5.66 12.72 15.17
C GLU A 46 4.35 11.96 14.85
N ALA A 47 3.26 12.68 14.61
CA ALA A 47 2.00 12.06 14.22
C ALA A 47 2.10 11.30 12.87
N SER A 48 2.82 11.86 11.89
CA SER A 48 3.04 11.25 10.58
C SER A 48 4.01 10.08 10.59
N THR A 49 4.89 9.98 11.59
CA THR A 49 5.91 8.93 11.72
C THR A 49 5.55 7.87 12.77
N LYS A 50 4.41 7.98 13.46
CA LYS A 50 3.95 7.02 14.48
C LYS A 50 3.87 5.57 13.99
N ARG A 51 3.71 5.35 12.68
CA ARG A 51 3.77 3.99 12.13
C ARG A 51 5.21 3.45 12.08
N LEU A 52 6.18 4.29 11.74
CA LEU A 52 7.61 3.97 11.72
C LEU A 52 8.12 3.67 13.14
N SER A 53 7.58 4.32 14.17
CA SER A 53 8.00 4.07 15.56
C SER A 53 7.75 2.64 16.04
N TYR A 54 6.87 1.87 15.38
CA TYR A 54 6.71 0.44 15.67
C TYR A 54 7.81 -0.43 15.03
N ALA A 55 8.42 0.03 13.94
CA ALA A 55 9.51 -0.65 13.25
C ALA A 55 10.89 -0.29 13.85
N LEU A 56 11.04 0.94 14.36
CA LEU A 56 12.30 1.44 14.94
C LEU A 56 12.93 0.48 15.97
N PRO A 57 12.20 -0.11 16.95
CA PRO A 57 12.81 -1.05 17.89
C PRO A 57 13.41 -2.30 17.24
N ALA A 58 12.83 -2.75 16.12
CA ALA A 58 13.37 -3.87 15.35
C ALA A 58 14.64 -3.45 14.60
N PHE A 59 14.65 -2.25 14.02
CA PHE A 59 15.82 -1.69 13.35
C PHE A 59 16.97 -1.43 14.31
N ASP A 60 16.72 -0.79 15.45
CA ASP A 60 17.70 -0.54 16.50
C ASP A 60 18.31 -1.83 17.03
N ARG A 61 17.50 -2.88 17.20
CA ARG A 61 18.02 -4.19 17.61
C ARG A 61 18.91 -4.77 16.52
N GLY A 62 18.51 -4.69 15.26
CA GLY A 62 19.29 -5.21 14.13
C GLY A 62 20.65 -4.51 13.99
N THR A 63 20.67 -3.19 14.02
CA THR A 63 21.91 -2.40 13.90
C THR A 63 22.87 -2.63 15.07
N ARG A 64 22.35 -2.80 16.29
CA ARG A 64 23.17 -3.20 17.45
C ARG A 64 23.84 -4.57 17.30
N HIS A 65 23.29 -5.45 16.47
CA HIS A 65 23.90 -6.73 16.12
C HIS A 65 24.80 -6.64 14.88
N GLY A 66 25.09 -5.43 14.39
CA GLY A 66 25.94 -5.20 13.22
C GLY A 66 25.26 -5.47 11.88
N ILE A 67 23.91 -5.58 11.85
CA ILE A 67 23.18 -5.72 10.59
C ILE A 67 23.07 -4.36 9.93
N ASP A 68 23.43 -4.28 8.65
CA ASP A 68 23.29 -3.07 7.84
C ASP A 68 21.85 -2.56 7.80
N MET A 69 21.68 -1.24 7.95
CA MET A 69 20.35 -0.61 7.99
C MET A 69 19.59 -0.79 6.66
N GLY A 70 20.29 -0.72 5.53
CA GLY A 70 19.69 -0.94 4.21
C GLY A 70 19.15 -2.34 4.05
N ILE A 71 19.85 -3.35 4.59
CA ILE A 71 19.35 -4.74 4.62
C ILE A 71 18.10 -4.87 5.50
N LEU A 72 18.05 -4.21 6.66
CA LEU A 72 16.89 -4.23 7.55
C LEU A 72 15.66 -3.58 6.90
N LEU A 73 15.85 -2.43 6.27
CA LEU A 73 14.81 -1.72 5.50
C LEU A 73 14.31 -2.57 4.33
N PHE A 74 15.23 -3.15 3.56
CA PHE A 74 14.92 -4.08 2.48
C PHE A 74 14.05 -5.25 2.97
N ALA A 75 14.44 -5.91 4.07
CA ALA A 75 13.71 -7.06 4.60
C ALA A 75 12.31 -6.67 5.07
N TRP A 76 12.19 -5.55 5.78
CA TRP A 76 10.91 -5.02 6.27
C TRP A 76 9.96 -4.66 5.13
N ASN A 77 10.47 -3.91 4.15
CA ASN A 77 9.69 -3.48 3.00
C ASN A 77 9.30 -4.66 2.11
N SER A 78 10.19 -5.63 1.94
CA SER A 78 9.88 -6.87 1.21
C SER A 78 8.78 -7.66 1.89
N LEU A 79 8.79 -7.77 3.22
CA LEU A 79 7.71 -8.41 3.96
C LEU A 79 6.37 -7.68 3.75
N GLY A 80 6.37 -6.35 3.86
CA GLY A 80 5.19 -5.53 3.59
C GLY A 80 4.63 -5.71 2.17
N ALA A 81 5.51 -5.75 1.18
CA ALA A 81 5.13 -5.97 -0.22
C ALA A 81 4.58 -7.38 -0.46
N MET A 82 5.19 -8.40 0.14
CA MET A 82 4.72 -9.79 0.07
C MET A 82 3.34 -9.95 0.73
N VAL A 83 3.13 -9.32 1.90
CA VAL A 83 1.82 -9.28 2.57
C VAL A 83 0.78 -8.61 1.67
N THR A 84 1.14 -7.49 1.04
CA THR A 84 0.24 -6.78 0.12
C THR A 84 -0.15 -7.64 -1.08
N MET A 85 0.80 -8.33 -1.70
CA MET A 85 0.53 -9.29 -2.78
C MET A 85 -0.32 -10.48 -2.31
N SER A 86 -0.18 -10.92 -1.06
CA SER A 86 -0.95 -12.03 -0.50
C SER A 86 -2.46 -11.77 -0.48
N PHE A 87 -2.91 -10.50 -0.56
CA PHE A 87 -4.33 -10.16 -0.59
C PHE A 87 -5.08 -10.80 -1.75
N ILE A 88 -4.47 -10.98 -2.94
CA ILE A 88 -5.13 -11.68 -4.04
C ILE A 88 -5.31 -13.19 -3.77
N TYR A 89 -4.41 -13.78 -2.98
CA TYR A 89 -4.44 -15.20 -2.67
C TYR A 89 -5.45 -15.52 -1.56
N THR A 90 -5.53 -14.63 -0.57
CA THR A 90 -6.53 -14.71 0.52
C THR A 90 -7.93 -14.34 0.05
N ALA A 91 -8.07 -13.69 -1.10
CA ALA A 91 -9.36 -13.36 -1.71
C ALA A 91 -10.27 -14.59 -1.94
N ALA A 92 -9.69 -15.77 -2.17
CA ALA A 92 -10.44 -17.03 -2.31
C ALA A 92 -11.10 -17.51 -1.00
N LEU A 93 -10.69 -16.96 0.16
CA LEU A 93 -11.28 -17.28 1.46
C LEU A 93 -12.68 -16.67 1.63
N PHE A 94 -13.05 -15.68 0.82
CA PHE A 94 -14.36 -15.03 0.84
C PHE A 94 -15.42 -15.78 0.01
N ASP A 95 -15.05 -16.86 -0.68
CA ASP A 95 -15.94 -17.62 -1.55
C ASP A 95 -17.00 -18.37 -0.71
N PRO A 96 -18.29 -18.03 -0.84
CA PRO A 96 -19.36 -18.68 -0.08
C PRO A 96 -19.59 -20.14 -0.49
N ASP A 97 -19.29 -20.52 -1.73
CA ASP A 97 -19.54 -21.86 -2.26
C ASP A 97 -18.53 -22.88 -1.71
N HIS A 98 -17.35 -22.41 -1.31
CA HIS A 98 -16.25 -23.24 -0.81
C HIS A 98 -16.04 -23.14 0.70
N ARG A 99 -17.08 -22.82 1.49
CA ARG A 99 -16.98 -22.62 2.95
C ARG A 99 -16.41 -23.82 3.73
N GLN A 100 -16.62 -25.04 3.26
CA GLN A 100 -16.14 -26.25 3.93
C GLN A 100 -14.72 -26.67 3.54
N ALA A 101 -14.11 -25.99 2.55
CA ALA A 101 -12.74 -26.26 2.14
C ALA A 101 -11.73 -25.81 3.21
N SER A 102 -10.55 -26.42 3.21
CA SER A 102 -9.44 -25.97 4.06
C SER A 102 -8.90 -24.61 3.58
N PRO A 103 -8.47 -23.68 4.47
CA PRO A 103 -8.59 -23.73 5.93
C PRO A 103 -9.97 -23.26 6.44
N ARG A 104 -10.71 -24.18 7.08
CA ARG A 104 -12.11 -23.97 7.49
C ARG A 104 -12.30 -22.80 8.46
N TRP A 105 -11.38 -22.64 9.42
CA TRP A 105 -11.50 -21.60 10.44
C TRP A 105 -11.40 -20.18 9.84
N LEU A 106 -10.43 -19.95 8.95
CA LEU A 106 -10.26 -18.67 8.25
C LEU A 106 -11.50 -18.38 7.40
N ARG A 107 -11.99 -19.37 6.64
CA ARG A 107 -13.19 -19.21 5.83
C ARG A 107 -14.42 -18.86 6.68
N LYS A 108 -14.57 -19.42 7.89
CA LYS A 108 -15.65 -19.03 8.81
C LYS A 108 -15.55 -17.56 9.25
N VAL A 109 -14.34 -17.06 9.50
CA VAL A 109 -14.09 -15.66 9.85
C VAL A 109 -14.40 -14.74 8.66
N PHE A 110 -13.84 -15.03 7.48
CA PHE A 110 -13.97 -14.21 6.28
C PHE A 110 -15.38 -14.25 5.66
N CYS A 111 -16.04 -15.43 5.64
CA CYS A 111 -17.42 -15.61 5.18
C CYS A 111 -18.49 -15.45 6.28
N GLY A 112 -18.10 -14.96 7.47
CA GLY A 112 -18.98 -14.80 8.62
C GLY A 112 -20.22 -13.96 8.33
N LYS A 113 -21.32 -14.24 9.06
CA LYS A 113 -22.62 -13.57 8.87
C LYS A 113 -22.74 -12.19 9.53
N THR A 114 -21.74 -11.78 10.31
CA THR A 114 -21.77 -10.49 11.00
C THR A 114 -21.82 -9.36 9.99
N ARG A 115 -22.96 -8.68 9.87
CA ARG A 115 -23.12 -7.55 8.93
C ARG A 115 -22.16 -6.45 9.30
N MET A 116 -21.17 -6.17 8.45
CA MET A 116 -20.30 -5.01 8.65
C MET A 116 -21.00 -3.77 8.08
N LYS A 117 -21.92 -3.20 8.87
CA LYS A 117 -22.65 -1.96 8.50
C LYS A 117 -21.71 -0.84 8.06
N LEU A 118 -20.50 -0.78 8.64
CA LEU A 118 -19.46 0.18 8.28
C LEU A 118 -19.06 0.12 6.80
N LEU A 119 -18.99 -1.08 6.21
CA LEU A 119 -18.57 -1.24 4.81
C LEU A 119 -19.63 -0.73 3.83
N CYS A 120 -20.90 -0.62 4.22
CA CYS A 120 -21.95 -0.09 3.37
C CYS A 120 -21.73 1.39 3.00
N TYR A 121 -21.05 2.15 3.86
CA TYR A 121 -20.78 3.56 3.64
C TYR A 121 -19.56 3.80 2.74
N LEU A 122 -18.80 2.76 2.40
CA LEU A 122 -17.66 2.89 1.50
C LEU A 122 -18.14 3.10 0.05
N PRO A 123 -17.48 3.98 -0.73
CA PRO A 123 -17.85 4.23 -2.11
C PRO A 123 -17.94 2.94 -2.93
N GLY A 124 -19.06 2.75 -3.65
CA GLY A 124 -19.31 1.56 -4.47
C GLY A 124 -19.77 0.31 -3.72
N CYS A 125 -19.69 0.27 -2.38
CA CYS A 125 -20.12 -0.90 -1.59
C CYS A 125 -21.62 -0.93 -1.31
N ALA A 126 -22.28 0.23 -1.30
CA ALA A 126 -23.73 0.34 -1.08
C ALA A 126 -24.56 -0.43 -2.12
N GLN A 127 -24.04 -0.55 -3.35
CA GLN A 127 -24.69 -1.26 -4.46
C GLN A 127 -24.48 -2.80 -4.41
N ILE A 128 -23.58 -3.28 -3.54
CA ILE A 128 -23.27 -4.70 -3.43
C ILE A 128 -24.09 -5.27 -2.28
N GLU A 129 -25.08 -6.10 -2.57
CA GLU A 129 -25.98 -6.69 -1.57
C GLU A 129 -25.30 -7.86 -0.84
N ALA A 130 -24.56 -8.69 -1.58
CA ALA A 130 -23.91 -9.87 -1.04
C ALA A 130 -22.71 -9.48 -0.15
N GLU A 131 -22.80 -9.80 1.15
CA GLU A 131 -21.77 -9.47 2.15
C GLU A 131 -20.40 -10.06 1.82
N SER A 132 -20.35 -11.29 1.29
CA SER A 132 -19.08 -11.93 0.86
C SER A 132 -18.41 -11.15 -0.26
N LEU A 133 -19.19 -10.65 -1.24
CA LEU A 133 -18.68 -9.80 -2.31
C LEU A 133 -18.25 -8.43 -1.79
N ARG A 134 -19.01 -7.83 -0.87
CA ARG A 134 -18.65 -6.52 -0.30
C ARG A 134 -17.33 -6.59 0.46
N ARG A 135 -17.15 -7.61 1.30
CA ARG A 135 -15.89 -7.86 2.02
C ARG A 135 -14.73 -8.10 1.06
N LEU A 136 -14.95 -8.94 0.05
CA LEU A 136 -13.96 -9.17 -1.00
C LEU A 136 -13.60 -7.85 -1.73
N TYR A 137 -14.60 -7.06 -2.09
CA TYR A 137 -14.44 -5.78 -2.80
C TYR A 137 -13.56 -4.81 -2.04
N VAL A 138 -13.77 -4.70 -0.72
CA VAL A 138 -12.95 -3.87 0.18
C VAL A 138 -11.56 -4.49 0.36
N TRP A 139 -11.47 -5.81 0.54
CA TRP A 139 -10.22 -6.52 0.78
C TRP A 139 -9.17 -6.26 -0.31
N VAL A 140 -9.56 -6.35 -1.58
CA VAL A 140 -8.65 -6.07 -2.70
C VAL A 140 -8.44 -4.57 -2.96
N MET A 141 -9.18 -3.70 -2.27
CA MET A 141 -9.03 -2.25 -2.30
C MET A 141 -8.08 -1.76 -1.20
N VAL A 142 -7.74 -2.59 -0.21
CA VAL A 142 -6.80 -2.26 0.87
C VAL A 142 -5.48 -1.65 0.35
N PRO A 143 -4.85 -2.15 -0.73
CA PRO A 143 -3.63 -1.51 -1.25
C PRO A 143 -3.80 -0.05 -1.66
N LEU A 144 -4.98 0.34 -2.18
CA LEU A 144 -5.26 1.74 -2.50
C LEU A 144 -5.28 2.60 -1.24
N LEU A 145 -5.92 2.13 -0.17
CA LEU A 145 -5.92 2.84 1.11
C LEU A 145 -4.50 2.96 1.66
N GLY A 146 -3.72 1.88 1.62
CA GLY A 146 -2.32 1.89 2.06
C GLY A 146 -1.47 2.91 1.30
N ILE A 147 -1.64 3.00 -0.02
CA ILE A 147 -0.93 3.96 -0.87
C ILE A 147 -1.37 5.40 -0.62
N LEU A 148 -2.67 5.65 -0.40
CA LEU A 148 -3.17 6.98 -0.05
C LEU A 148 -2.60 7.44 1.29
N LEU A 149 -2.62 6.59 2.31
CA LEU A 149 -2.04 6.90 3.62
C LEU A 149 -0.54 7.19 3.51
N LEU A 150 0.19 6.34 2.79
CA LEU A 150 1.62 6.55 2.54
C LEU A 150 1.90 7.87 1.82
N GLY A 151 1.07 8.24 0.83
CA GLY A 151 1.15 9.53 0.17
C GLY A 151 0.96 10.69 1.13
N VAL A 152 -0.13 10.69 1.92
CA VAL A 152 -0.38 11.73 2.93
C VAL A 152 0.78 11.84 3.93
N GLU A 153 1.27 10.71 4.45
CA GLU A 153 2.42 10.64 5.35
C GLU A 153 3.67 11.28 4.72
N SER A 154 4.02 10.90 3.48
CA SER A 154 5.15 11.51 2.75
C SER A 154 4.99 13.02 2.57
N GLY A 155 3.81 13.49 2.19
CA GLY A 155 3.53 14.92 2.03
C GLY A 155 3.68 15.70 3.33
N LEU A 156 3.13 15.16 4.43
CA LEU A 156 3.26 15.75 5.77
C LEU A 156 4.72 15.78 6.21
N GLN A 157 5.49 14.71 5.99
CA GLN A 157 6.92 14.67 6.31
C GLN A 157 7.70 15.74 5.54
N VAL A 158 7.47 15.89 4.23
CA VAL A 158 8.14 16.93 3.43
C VAL A 158 7.78 18.33 3.93
N SER A 159 6.49 18.59 4.17
CA SER A 159 6.06 19.91 4.67
C SER A 159 6.69 20.24 6.02
N THR A 160 6.67 19.32 6.98
CA THR A 160 7.20 19.55 8.34
C THR A 160 8.72 19.64 8.35
N ALA A 161 9.41 18.76 7.62
CA ALA A 161 10.86 18.83 7.44
C ALA A 161 11.30 20.15 6.81
N THR A 162 10.51 20.74 5.92
CA THR A 162 10.78 22.07 5.35
C THR A 162 10.89 23.15 6.42
N TYR A 163 10.02 23.11 7.44
CA TYR A 163 10.05 24.06 8.54
C TYR A 163 11.14 23.74 9.57
N ILE A 164 11.37 22.45 9.85
CA ILE A 164 12.38 22.02 10.82
C ILE A 164 13.79 22.32 10.32
N PHE A 165 14.07 22.03 9.04
CA PHE A 165 15.39 22.22 8.44
C PHE A 165 15.54 23.55 7.70
N GLY A 166 14.48 24.36 7.62
CA GLY A 166 14.47 25.65 6.91
C GLY A 166 14.61 25.56 5.39
N SER A 167 14.52 24.36 4.79
CA SER A 167 14.75 24.15 3.36
C SER A 167 13.84 23.07 2.77
N PHE A 168 12.95 23.50 1.86
CA PHE A 168 12.11 22.58 1.09
C PHE A 168 12.94 21.66 0.20
N ARG A 169 14.02 22.20 -0.37
CA ARG A 169 14.92 21.44 -1.25
C ARG A 169 15.55 20.26 -0.51
N THR A 170 16.02 20.49 0.72
CA THR A 170 16.62 19.45 1.56
C THR A 170 15.60 18.39 1.94
N ALA A 171 14.40 18.81 2.37
CA ALA A 171 13.30 17.90 2.69
C ALA A 171 12.86 17.04 1.49
N PHE A 172 12.83 17.62 0.30
CA PHE A 172 12.46 16.91 -0.93
C PHE A 172 13.55 15.93 -1.39
N ILE A 173 14.83 16.35 -1.34
CA ILE A 173 15.97 15.49 -1.71
C ILE A 173 16.04 14.27 -0.80
N ALA A 174 15.78 14.43 0.50
CA ALA A 174 15.72 13.32 1.44
C ALA A 174 14.65 12.27 1.08
N LEU A 175 13.54 12.70 0.45
CA LEU A 175 12.45 11.80 0.04
C LEU A 175 12.65 11.16 -1.34
N LEU A 176 13.56 11.72 -2.16
CA LEU A 176 13.73 11.31 -3.56
C LEU A 176 14.13 9.82 -3.74
N PRO A 177 15.04 9.25 -2.93
CA PRO A 177 15.36 7.82 -2.94
C PRO A 177 14.13 6.91 -2.74
N HIS A 178 13.29 7.26 -1.78
CA HIS A 178 12.04 6.54 -1.49
C HIS A 178 11.02 6.72 -2.63
N GLY A 179 10.84 7.97 -3.09
CA GLY A 179 9.83 8.32 -4.10
C GLY A 179 10.05 7.68 -5.46
N LEU A 180 11.31 7.49 -5.88
CA LEU A 180 11.63 7.02 -7.24
C LEU A 180 11.65 5.50 -7.39
N ILE A 181 12.02 4.76 -6.35
CA ILE A 181 12.24 3.30 -6.45
C ILE A 181 11.25 2.55 -5.55
N GLU A 182 11.18 2.91 -4.28
CA GLU A 182 10.35 2.22 -3.30
C GLU A 182 8.85 2.37 -3.59
N ILE A 183 8.38 3.59 -3.88
CA ILE A 183 6.96 3.84 -4.16
C ILE A 183 6.47 3.10 -5.42
N PRO A 184 7.17 3.11 -6.57
CA PRO A 184 6.78 2.29 -7.71
C PRO A 184 6.78 0.80 -7.41
N ALA A 185 7.72 0.30 -6.61
CA ALA A 185 7.78 -1.11 -6.21
C ALA A 185 6.59 -1.50 -5.31
N PHE A 186 6.26 -0.72 -4.28
CA PHE A 186 5.06 -0.95 -3.47
C PHE A 186 3.77 -0.81 -4.26
N SER A 187 3.71 0.17 -5.16
CA SER A 187 2.57 0.34 -6.06
C SER A 187 2.39 -0.88 -6.97
N LEU A 188 3.49 -1.49 -7.43
CA LEU A 188 3.45 -2.69 -8.25
C LEU A 188 2.96 -3.91 -7.45
N ALA A 189 3.43 -4.06 -6.21
CA ALA A 189 2.92 -5.07 -5.28
C ALA A 189 1.42 -4.89 -5.00
N GLY A 190 0.98 -3.65 -4.76
CA GLY A 190 -0.43 -3.31 -4.58
C GLY A 190 -1.29 -3.54 -5.82
N ALA A 191 -0.73 -3.34 -7.01
CA ALA A 191 -1.42 -3.54 -8.28
C ALA A 191 -1.85 -4.99 -8.49
N VAL A 192 -1.16 -5.96 -7.88
CA VAL A 192 -1.54 -7.38 -7.93
C VAL A 192 -2.97 -7.59 -7.40
N ALA A 193 -3.28 -7.07 -6.21
CA ALA A 193 -4.62 -7.16 -5.65
C ALA A 193 -5.58 -6.12 -6.25
N TYR A 194 -5.12 -4.88 -6.45
CA TYR A 194 -5.98 -3.81 -6.97
C TYR A 194 -6.43 -4.04 -8.43
N SER A 195 -5.65 -4.75 -9.24
CA SER A 195 -6.08 -5.15 -10.59
C SER A 195 -7.31 -6.07 -10.57
N ALA A 196 -7.43 -6.93 -9.55
CA ALA A 196 -8.62 -7.75 -9.36
C ALA A 196 -9.84 -6.90 -9.00
N HIS A 197 -9.66 -5.86 -8.17
CA HIS A 197 -10.70 -4.87 -7.87
C HIS A 197 -11.23 -4.24 -9.16
N LEU A 198 -10.35 -3.75 -10.03
CA LEU A 198 -10.72 -3.13 -11.31
C LEU A 198 -11.49 -4.10 -12.22
N GLN A 199 -11.10 -5.37 -12.24
CA GLN A 199 -11.74 -6.38 -13.07
C GLN A 199 -13.13 -6.77 -12.58
N MET A 200 -13.32 -6.90 -11.26
CA MET A 200 -14.59 -7.37 -10.69
C MET A 200 -15.60 -6.26 -10.39
N ALA A 201 -15.19 -4.99 -10.33
CA ALA A 201 -16.03 -3.91 -9.82
C ALA A 201 -17.42 -3.83 -10.46
N ALA A 202 -17.51 -3.96 -11.79
CA ALA A 202 -18.80 -3.94 -12.50
C ALA A 202 -19.69 -5.14 -12.15
N ARG A 203 -19.11 -6.34 -12.03
CA ARG A 203 -19.85 -7.59 -11.75
C ARG A 203 -20.23 -7.72 -10.28
N ALA A 204 -19.41 -7.18 -9.39
CA ALA A 204 -19.71 -7.10 -7.97
C ALA A 204 -20.96 -6.25 -7.71
N ARG A 205 -21.10 -5.11 -8.41
CA ARG A 205 -22.30 -4.24 -8.35
C ARG A 205 -23.56 -4.93 -8.86
N ASN A 206 -23.43 -5.84 -9.82
CA ASN A 206 -24.55 -6.63 -10.33
C ASN A 206 -24.80 -7.93 -9.52
N ASN A 207 -24.19 -8.06 -8.34
CA ASN A 207 -24.31 -9.23 -7.44
C ASN A 207 -24.03 -10.60 -8.10
N GLN A 208 -23.15 -10.63 -9.10
CA GLN A 208 -22.82 -11.84 -9.85
C GLN A 208 -21.74 -12.69 -9.12
N ILE A 209 -22.07 -13.21 -7.94
CA ILE A 209 -21.13 -13.86 -7.00
C ILE A 209 -20.22 -14.89 -7.68
N ARG A 210 -20.82 -15.92 -8.30
CA ARG A 210 -20.08 -17.03 -8.92
C ARG A 210 -19.12 -16.55 -10.01
N MET A 211 -19.56 -15.60 -10.84
CA MET A 211 -18.72 -15.06 -11.90
C MET A 211 -17.55 -14.22 -11.35
N VAL A 212 -17.76 -13.46 -10.28
CA VAL A 212 -16.68 -12.71 -9.62
C VAL A 212 -15.59 -13.66 -9.10
N PHE A 213 -15.97 -14.71 -8.36
CA PHE A 213 -15.00 -15.67 -7.82
C PHE A 213 -14.30 -16.48 -8.91
N GLN A 214 -15.01 -16.90 -9.96
CA GLN A 214 -14.40 -17.55 -11.13
C GLN A 214 -13.39 -16.65 -11.83
N GLN A 215 -13.73 -15.37 -12.06
CA GLN A 215 -12.82 -14.42 -12.69
C GLN A 215 -11.60 -14.14 -11.85
N MET A 216 -11.77 -14.00 -10.54
CA MET A 216 -10.67 -13.80 -9.62
C MET A 216 -9.73 -15.02 -9.59
N ALA A 217 -10.28 -16.23 -9.61
CA ALA A 217 -9.48 -17.45 -9.68
C ALA A 217 -8.67 -17.52 -10.99
N THR A 218 -9.29 -17.17 -12.11
CA THR A 218 -8.61 -17.07 -13.42
C THR A 218 -7.53 -16.00 -13.40
N HIS A 219 -7.85 -14.78 -12.94
CA HIS A 219 -6.92 -13.66 -12.84
C HIS A 219 -5.68 -14.02 -12.04
N ARG A 220 -5.89 -14.60 -10.85
CA ARG A 220 -4.81 -15.09 -9.97
C ARG A 220 -3.89 -16.10 -10.66
N ARG A 221 -4.43 -17.00 -11.48
CA ARG A 221 -3.64 -18.01 -12.22
C ARG A 221 -2.87 -17.39 -13.40
N THR A 222 -3.40 -16.34 -14.00
CA THR A 222 -2.77 -15.67 -15.16
C THR A 222 -1.73 -14.62 -14.79
N LEU A 223 -1.68 -14.19 -13.53
CA LEU A 223 -0.71 -13.19 -13.08
C LEU A 223 0.71 -13.79 -13.05
N PRO A 224 1.72 -13.12 -13.63
CA PRO A 224 3.11 -13.54 -13.57
C PRO A 224 3.73 -13.19 -12.19
N ILE A 225 3.19 -13.77 -11.12
CA ILE A 225 3.50 -13.37 -9.74
C ILE A 225 5.00 -13.50 -9.40
N LYS A 226 5.67 -14.52 -9.95
CA LYS A 226 7.10 -14.72 -9.71
C LYS A 226 7.92 -13.57 -10.27
N THR A 227 7.64 -13.17 -11.51
CA THR A 227 8.29 -12.02 -12.15
C THR A 227 8.02 -10.74 -11.38
N ILE A 228 6.75 -10.50 -11.01
CA ILE A 228 6.37 -9.31 -10.24
C ILE A 228 7.09 -9.27 -8.89
N ALA A 229 7.08 -10.39 -8.15
CA ALA A 229 7.73 -10.48 -6.85
C ALA A 229 9.25 -10.25 -6.96
N LEU A 230 9.91 -10.83 -7.96
CA LEU A 230 11.35 -10.59 -8.19
C LEU A 230 11.63 -9.13 -8.53
N SER A 231 10.82 -8.50 -9.39
CA SER A 231 10.96 -7.08 -9.71
C SER A 231 10.76 -6.18 -8.47
N VAL A 232 9.77 -6.48 -7.65
CA VAL A 232 9.49 -5.75 -6.40
C VAL A 232 10.63 -5.93 -5.40
N ILE A 233 11.05 -7.17 -5.13
CA ILE A 233 12.16 -7.46 -4.19
C ILE A 233 13.45 -6.80 -4.68
N GLY A 234 13.77 -6.93 -5.96
CA GLY A 234 14.95 -6.27 -6.55
C GLY A 234 14.88 -4.75 -6.40
N GLY A 235 13.74 -4.14 -6.72
CA GLY A 235 13.53 -2.70 -6.55
C GLY A 235 13.67 -2.24 -5.09
N LEU A 236 13.09 -2.98 -4.14
CA LEU A 236 13.19 -2.66 -2.71
C LEU A 236 14.61 -2.86 -2.15
N LEU A 237 15.38 -3.81 -2.68
CA LEU A 237 16.79 -3.97 -2.33
C LEU A 237 17.58 -2.74 -2.78
N VAL A 238 17.39 -2.31 -4.03
CA VAL A 238 18.04 -1.09 -4.53
C VAL A 238 17.62 0.11 -3.68
N ALA A 239 16.33 0.26 -3.37
CA ALA A 239 15.86 1.36 -2.53
C ALA A 239 16.53 1.36 -1.14
N GLY A 240 16.60 0.22 -0.45
CA GLY A 240 17.23 0.12 0.87
C GLY A 240 18.73 0.43 0.83
N LEU A 241 19.45 0.01 -0.20
CA LEU A 241 20.88 0.34 -0.38
C LEU A 241 21.11 1.83 -0.69
N VAL A 242 20.25 2.42 -1.53
CA VAL A 242 20.30 3.87 -1.83
C VAL A 242 20.01 4.65 -0.56
N GLU A 243 19.03 4.23 0.24
CA GLU A 243 18.69 4.86 1.52
C GLU A 243 19.84 4.80 2.51
N ALA A 244 20.48 3.64 2.69
CA ALA A 244 21.53 3.47 3.68
C ALA A 244 22.86 4.11 3.29
N HIS A 245 23.20 4.16 2.00
CA HIS A 245 24.54 4.53 1.55
C HIS A 245 24.61 5.79 0.69
N ILE A 246 23.62 6.04 -0.17
CA ILE A 246 23.66 7.16 -1.12
C ILE A 246 22.95 8.39 -0.52
N THR A 247 21.85 8.19 0.17
CA THR A 247 21.05 9.27 0.75
C THR A 247 21.83 10.10 1.77
N PRO A 248 22.59 9.51 2.72
CA PRO A 248 23.40 10.27 3.66
C PRO A 248 24.46 11.11 2.94
N TRP A 249 25.07 10.58 1.88
CA TRP A 249 26.05 11.28 1.07
C TRP A 249 25.42 12.47 0.31
N LEU A 250 24.24 12.30 -0.28
CA LEU A 250 23.50 13.40 -0.91
C LEU A 250 23.14 14.49 0.10
N MET A 251 22.75 14.11 1.32
CA MET A 251 22.40 15.06 2.38
C MET A 251 23.61 15.84 2.90
N GLN A 252 24.84 15.34 2.74
CA GLN A 252 26.06 16.09 3.07
C GLN A 252 26.40 17.17 2.03
N MET A 253 25.80 17.13 0.83
CA MET A 253 26.09 18.05 -0.27
C MET A 253 25.12 19.23 -0.36
N VAL A 254 24.06 19.25 0.45
CA VAL A 254 22.97 20.23 0.41
C VAL A 254 22.96 21.04 1.69
#